data_AF-A0A229GM66-F1
#
_entry.id   AF-A0A229GM66-F1
#
_cell.length_a   1.000
_cell.length_b   1.000
_cell.length_c   1.000
_cell.angle_alpha   90.00
_cell.angle_beta   90.00
_cell.angle_gamma   90.00
#
_symmetry.space_group_name_H-M   'P 1'
#
loop_
_entity.id
_entity.type
_entity.pdbx_description
1 polymer ?
#
loop_
_entity_poly.entity_id
_entity_poly.type
_entity_poly.pdbx_seq_one_letter_code
_entity_poly.pdbx_strand_id
1 'polypeptide(L)'
;MIFDSLDVSYGNMWGSHQGMTHPDPMSRTVAARRHAAGMEYAVLLSARERPLALVEYWPRRMWRVYLFDDRSWRMQMIDLKPHSTGMLLAHRNTRWQFSNEQEHSSWKWDVQETTTVSADGQVEVRSEFAGPRGASTEPQHARTSGPSSVPMRRFPAPVESFLCPVPEFGDWQVFAPFLAQQGHEPATTVVLSDVSVDEGSGPLRATGIEQLFSPGACDTPDGPAVVEPVDAGLLRITSGQLAVSDPGWIGETPRTVAVPPGEFPVTLSLLRTTRGAGVAAARVTFLDIPPREWEMALRPDEDLGLLGEGQFYGVGVDTGTAAFMDATRTVIEDQLDEDLFIPLDSHFTVELPSTEPEPNLIAFRAGRGDGAYPVWVGRTDDGQVGCVVVDFQLHSADGGE
;
A
#
# COMPACT_ATOMS: atom_id res chain seq x y z
N MET A 1 -29.62 16.54 3.09
CA MET A 1 -30.21 15.90 4.30
C MET A 1 -29.91 16.73 5.57
N ILE A 2 -30.74 16.71 6.63
CA ILE A 2 -30.30 17.19 7.98
C ILE A 2 -29.74 16.00 8.78
N PHE A 3 -28.56 16.16 9.40
CA PHE A 3 -27.92 15.12 10.21
C PHE A 3 -27.49 15.65 11.59
N ASP A 4 -27.62 14.82 12.63
CA ASP A 4 -27.24 15.08 14.02
C ASP A 4 -26.12 14.13 14.52
N SER A 5 -25.76 13.13 13.71
CA SER A 5 -24.61 12.26 13.93
C SER A 5 -23.84 12.01 12.64
N LEU A 6 -22.54 11.76 12.79
CA LEU A 6 -21.65 11.27 11.74
C LEU A 6 -20.94 10.01 12.23
N ASP A 7 -21.05 8.97 11.42
CA ASP A 7 -20.25 7.76 11.57
C ASP A 7 -18.87 8.00 10.94
N VAL A 8 -17.82 7.64 11.66
CA VAL A 8 -16.42 7.86 11.31
C VAL A 8 -15.75 6.51 11.14
N SER A 9 -15.16 6.27 9.97
CA SER A 9 -14.29 5.11 9.74
C SER A 9 -13.00 5.51 9.05
N TYR A 10 -11.96 4.68 9.21
CA TYR A 10 -10.63 4.93 8.69
C TYR A 10 -10.24 3.87 7.66
N GLY A 11 -9.36 4.22 6.73
CA GLY A 11 -8.86 3.28 5.73
C GLY A 11 -7.70 3.85 4.92
N ASN A 12 -7.26 3.08 3.94
CA ASN A 12 -6.33 3.56 2.93
C ASN A 12 -6.99 4.57 1.98
N MET A 13 -6.14 5.27 1.23
CA MET A 13 -6.56 6.25 0.22
C MET A 13 -7.45 5.59 -0.82
N TRP A 14 -8.54 6.26 -1.21
CA TRP A 14 -9.47 5.67 -2.19
C TRP A 14 -8.90 5.70 -3.60
N GLY A 15 -8.11 6.72 -3.94
CA GLY A 15 -7.62 6.90 -5.31
C GLY A 15 -8.76 6.91 -6.33
N SER A 16 -8.79 5.90 -7.22
CA SER A 16 -9.84 5.70 -8.22
C SER A 16 -11.05 4.90 -7.73
N HIS A 17 -11.02 4.39 -6.49
CA HIS A 17 -12.11 3.61 -5.90
C HIS A 17 -13.42 4.41 -5.86
N GLN A 18 -14.52 3.75 -6.25
CA GLN A 18 -15.87 4.28 -6.27
C GLN A 18 -16.77 3.33 -5.47
N GLY A 19 -16.71 3.44 -4.14
CA GLY A 19 -17.51 2.64 -3.21
C GLY A 19 -18.23 3.52 -2.20
N MET A 20 -18.94 2.88 -1.27
CA MET A 20 -19.61 3.55 -0.14
C MET A 20 -18.83 3.40 1.17
N THR A 21 -17.78 2.56 1.19
CA THR A 21 -16.92 2.27 2.33
C THR A 21 -15.46 2.22 1.87
N HIS A 22 -14.52 2.18 2.81
CA HIS A 22 -13.11 2.04 2.48
C HIS A 22 -12.83 0.73 1.71
N PRO A 23 -12.00 0.77 0.65
CA PRO A 23 -11.56 -0.44 -0.04
C PRO A 23 -10.69 -1.33 0.84
N ASP A 24 -9.92 -0.71 1.73
CA ASP A 24 -9.08 -1.35 2.74
C ASP A 24 -9.25 -0.57 4.06
N PRO A 25 -10.21 -0.99 4.91
CA PRO A 25 -10.51 -0.33 6.18
C PRO A 25 -9.40 -0.60 7.22
N MET A 26 -9.17 0.36 8.11
CA MET A 26 -8.23 0.23 9.22
C MET A 26 -8.85 0.67 10.54
N SER A 27 -8.27 0.18 11.63
CA SER A 27 -8.69 0.58 12.97
C SER A 27 -8.33 2.03 13.27
N ARG A 28 -9.08 2.65 14.18
CA ARG A 28 -8.76 3.98 14.69
C ARG A 28 -7.35 4.05 15.28
N THR A 29 -6.87 2.99 15.95
CA THR A 29 -5.53 2.97 16.55
C THR A 29 -4.44 3.06 15.49
N VAL A 30 -4.54 2.28 14.40
CA VAL A 30 -3.57 2.31 13.29
C VAL A 30 -3.61 3.67 12.59
N ALA A 31 -4.81 4.20 12.33
CA ALA A 31 -4.98 5.54 11.75
C ALA A 31 -4.35 6.63 12.62
N ALA A 32 -4.46 6.53 13.95
CA ALA A 32 -3.85 7.48 14.88
C ALA A 32 -2.32 7.43 14.83
N ARG A 33 -1.73 6.22 14.76
CA ARG A 33 -0.27 6.05 14.61
C ARG A 33 0.22 6.61 13.27
N ARG A 34 -0.51 6.35 12.17
CA ARG A 34 -0.21 6.96 10.86
C ARG A 34 -0.30 8.48 10.88
N HIS A 35 -1.32 9.04 11.51
CA HIS A 35 -1.44 10.49 11.70
C HIS A 35 -0.23 11.06 12.44
N ALA A 36 0.18 10.45 13.55
CA ALA A 36 1.34 10.87 14.34
C ALA A 36 2.66 10.76 13.55
N ALA A 37 2.78 9.73 12.70
CA ALA A 37 3.93 9.53 11.81
C ALA A 37 3.90 10.45 10.57
N GLY A 38 2.83 11.22 10.34
CA GLY A 38 2.68 12.04 9.14
C GLY A 38 2.45 11.23 7.85
N MET A 39 2.02 9.99 7.98
CA MET A 39 1.69 9.09 6.88
C MET A 39 0.25 9.31 6.40
N GLU A 40 0.00 8.94 5.15
CA GLU A 40 -1.33 9.03 4.57
C GLU A 40 -2.33 8.03 5.15
N TYR A 41 -3.57 8.49 5.25
CA TYR A 41 -4.74 7.71 5.60
C TYR A 41 -5.99 8.49 5.16
N ALA A 42 -7.12 7.80 5.06
CA ALA A 42 -8.40 8.39 4.75
C ALA A 42 -9.38 8.24 5.92
N VAL A 43 -10.26 9.23 6.07
CA VAL A 43 -11.40 9.24 6.99
C VAL A 43 -12.67 9.34 6.17
N LEU A 44 -13.61 8.42 6.37
CA LEU A 44 -14.92 8.48 5.76
C LEU A 44 -15.93 8.96 6.81
N LEU A 45 -16.62 10.05 6.49
CA LEU A 45 -17.74 10.58 7.27
C LEU A 45 -19.03 10.16 6.59
N SER A 46 -19.85 9.39 7.30
CA SER A 46 -21.11 8.86 6.78
C SER A 46 -22.28 9.21 7.69
N ALA A 47 -23.48 9.24 7.14
CA ALA A 47 -24.71 9.30 7.93
C ALA A 47 -25.79 8.46 7.25
N ARG A 48 -26.54 7.68 8.04
CA ARG A 48 -27.61 6.80 7.53
C ARG A 48 -27.10 5.88 6.41
N GLU A 49 -25.94 5.27 6.64
CA GLU A 49 -25.28 4.33 5.71
C GLU A 49 -24.89 4.95 4.35
N ARG A 50 -24.72 6.28 4.29
CA ARG A 50 -24.28 6.98 3.07
C ARG A 50 -23.03 7.82 3.32
N PRO A 51 -22.05 7.79 2.40
CA PRO A 51 -20.89 8.67 2.49
C PRO A 51 -21.32 10.12 2.29
N LEU A 52 -20.86 11.01 3.15
CA LEU A 52 -21.06 12.46 3.03
C LEU A 52 -19.75 13.17 2.66
N ALA A 53 -18.64 12.73 3.25
CA ALA A 53 -17.30 13.20 2.89
C ALA A 53 -16.25 12.11 3.05
N LEU A 54 -15.24 12.15 2.17
CA LEU A 54 -13.99 11.41 2.32
C LEU A 54 -12.87 12.44 2.51
N VAL A 55 -12.21 12.38 3.66
CA VAL A 55 -11.09 13.24 4.01
C VAL A 55 -9.81 12.44 3.87
N GLU A 56 -8.91 12.92 3.03
CA GLU A 56 -7.59 12.36 2.79
C GLU A 56 -6.54 13.22 3.47
N TYR A 57 -5.69 12.61 4.28
CA TYR A 57 -4.50 13.23 4.84
C TYR A 57 -3.28 12.72 4.08
N TRP A 58 -2.43 13.64 3.61
CA TRP A 58 -1.24 13.34 2.83
C TRP A 58 0.04 13.77 3.56
N PRO A 59 1.20 13.20 3.22
CA PRO A 59 2.49 13.70 3.68
C PRO A 59 2.64 15.21 3.42
N ARG A 60 3.44 15.89 4.24
CA ARG A 60 3.56 17.37 4.27
C ARG A 60 2.30 18.12 4.74
N ARG A 61 1.40 17.44 5.47
CA ARG A 61 0.21 18.04 6.11
C ARG A 61 -0.77 18.66 5.11
N MET A 62 -0.88 18.06 3.94
CA MET A 62 -1.86 18.43 2.93
C MET A 62 -3.13 17.63 3.18
N TRP A 63 -4.27 18.27 2.97
CA TRP A 63 -5.57 17.65 3.16
C TRP A 63 -6.36 17.72 1.87
N ARG A 64 -7.17 16.71 1.60
CA ARG A 64 -8.15 16.74 0.53
C ARG A 64 -9.48 16.26 1.04
N VAL A 65 -10.55 16.96 0.72
CA VAL A 65 -11.91 16.59 1.08
C VAL A 65 -12.70 16.36 -0.19
N TYR A 66 -13.17 15.14 -0.38
CA TYR A 66 -14.20 14.83 -1.35
C TYR A 66 -15.57 14.90 -0.70
N LEU A 67 -16.54 15.52 -1.37
CA LEU A 67 -17.91 15.62 -0.89
C LEU A 67 -18.85 14.83 -1.81
N PHE A 68 -19.82 14.17 -1.18
CA PHE A 68 -20.79 13.33 -1.83
C PHE A 68 -22.18 13.97 -1.80
N ASP A 69 -22.93 13.84 -2.89
CA ASP A 69 -24.33 14.28 -2.94
C ASP A 69 -25.29 13.24 -2.34
N ASP A 70 -26.60 13.52 -2.34
CA ASP A 70 -27.63 12.58 -1.82
C ASP A 70 -27.67 11.23 -2.56
N ARG A 71 -27.07 11.12 -3.75
CA ARG A 71 -26.94 9.89 -4.55
C ARG A 71 -25.64 9.14 -4.24
N SER A 72 -24.84 9.61 -3.29
CA SER A 72 -23.49 9.11 -2.98
C SER A 72 -22.52 9.27 -4.16
N TRP A 73 -22.75 10.25 -5.04
CA TRP A 73 -21.79 10.57 -6.09
C TRP A 73 -20.77 11.55 -5.58
N ARG A 74 -19.50 11.28 -5.86
CA ARG A 74 -18.40 12.22 -5.59
C ARG A 74 -18.51 13.42 -6.54
N MET A 75 -19.03 14.54 -6.02
CA MET A 75 -19.37 15.73 -6.83
C MET A 75 -18.37 16.88 -6.66
N GLN A 76 -17.57 16.87 -5.60
CA GLN A 76 -16.68 17.96 -5.28
C GLN A 76 -15.40 17.47 -4.61
N MET A 77 -14.31 18.19 -4.85
CA MET A 77 -12.99 18.00 -4.26
C MET A 77 -12.45 19.34 -3.78
N ILE A 78 -11.97 19.38 -2.55
CA ILE A 78 -11.38 20.58 -1.94
C ILE A 78 -9.97 20.19 -1.48
N ASP A 79 -8.95 20.80 -2.08
CA ASP A 79 -7.58 20.69 -1.62
C ASP A 79 -7.30 21.79 -0.60
N LEU A 80 -6.78 21.40 0.56
CA LEU A 80 -6.40 22.29 1.63
C LEU A 80 -4.91 22.18 1.95
N LYS A 81 -4.28 23.35 2.17
CA LYS A 81 -2.87 23.45 2.55
C LYS A 81 -2.70 24.28 3.82
N PRO A 82 -1.61 24.07 4.58
CA PRO A 82 -1.26 24.97 5.67
C PRO A 82 -1.14 26.42 5.18
N HIS A 83 -1.69 27.37 5.95
CA HIS A 83 -1.62 28.81 5.65
C HIS A 83 -1.03 29.62 6.79
N SER A 84 -1.67 29.60 7.96
CA SER A 84 -1.19 30.24 9.19
C SER A 84 -1.26 29.23 10.35
N THR A 85 -0.71 29.59 11.50
CA THR A 85 -0.64 28.69 12.66
C THR A 85 -2.03 28.15 13.01
N GLY A 86 -2.21 26.83 12.87
CA GLY A 86 -3.47 26.15 13.17
C GLY A 86 -4.56 26.26 12.09
N MET A 87 -4.28 26.83 10.92
CA MET A 87 -5.26 27.04 9.86
C MET A 87 -4.86 26.40 8.53
N LEU A 88 -5.85 25.82 7.86
CA LEU A 88 -5.79 25.33 6.50
C LEU A 88 -6.52 26.30 5.56
N LEU A 89 -5.95 26.55 4.39
CA LEU A 89 -6.59 27.28 3.30
C LEU A 89 -7.14 26.29 2.27
N ALA A 90 -8.44 26.36 2.00
CA ALA A 90 -9.10 25.69 0.88
C ALA A 90 -8.68 26.34 -0.45
N HIS A 91 -7.46 26.05 -0.90
CA HIS A 91 -6.81 26.77 -1.99
C HIS A 91 -7.33 26.40 -3.38
N ARG A 92 -8.01 25.26 -3.51
CA ARG A 92 -8.51 24.73 -4.77
C ARG A 92 -9.76 23.91 -4.49
N ASN A 93 -10.85 24.29 -5.13
CA ASN A 93 -12.13 23.64 -5.02
C ASN A 93 -12.61 23.30 -6.42
N THR A 94 -12.75 22.02 -6.72
CA THR A 94 -13.20 21.52 -8.01
C THR A 94 -14.56 20.85 -7.84
N ARG A 95 -15.54 21.27 -8.64
CA ARG A 95 -16.89 20.72 -8.70
C ARG A 95 -17.15 20.13 -10.06
N TRP A 96 -17.81 18.98 -10.09
CA TRP A 96 -18.20 18.29 -11.32
C TRP A 96 -19.71 18.20 -11.42
N GLN A 97 -20.21 18.24 -12.65
CA GLN A 97 -21.61 17.91 -12.97
C GLN A 97 -21.60 16.72 -13.93
N PHE A 98 -22.52 15.79 -13.70
CA PHE A 98 -22.69 14.57 -14.50
C PHE A 98 -24.16 14.45 -14.90
N SER A 99 -24.42 14.12 -16.17
CA SER A 99 -25.77 14.00 -16.70
C SER A 99 -26.46 12.72 -16.23
N ASN A 100 -25.70 11.65 -15.99
CA ASN A 100 -26.22 10.35 -15.59
C ASN A 100 -25.16 9.48 -14.86
N GLU A 101 -25.62 8.35 -14.32
CA GLU A 101 -24.82 7.42 -13.53
C GLU A 101 -23.70 6.74 -14.34
N GLN A 102 -23.96 6.43 -15.60
CA GLN A 102 -22.98 5.80 -16.48
C GLN A 102 -21.78 6.73 -16.71
N GLU A 103 -22.06 8.01 -16.93
CA GLU A 103 -21.03 9.03 -17.09
C GLU A 103 -20.27 9.28 -15.79
N HIS A 104 -20.97 9.35 -14.65
CA HIS A 104 -20.33 9.44 -13.33
C HIS A 104 -19.38 8.27 -13.07
N SER A 105 -19.85 7.04 -13.29
CA SER A 105 -19.06 5.81 -13.11
C SER A 105 -17.81 5.79 -14.00
N SER A 106 -17.96 6.32 -15.23
CA SER A 106 -16.85 6.45 -16.19
C SER A 106 -15.95 7.66 -15.95
N TRP A 107 -16.19 8.44 -14.89
CA TRP A 107 -15.53 9.72 -14.61
C TRP A 107 -15.59 10.73 -15.77
N LYS A 108 -16.72 10.76 -16.47
CA LYS A 108 -17.01 11.59 -17.65
C LYS A 108 -17.94 12.75 -17.28
N TRP A 109 -17.41 13.79 -16.64
CA TRP A 109 -18.18 15.00 -16.27
C TRP A 109 -18.61 15.82 -17.49
N ASP A 110 -19.69 16.60 -17.37
CA ASP A 110 -20.17 17.55 -18.39
C ASP A 110 -19.63 18.96 -18.17
N VAL A 111 -19.57 19.36 -16.89
CA VAL A 111 -19.01 20.63 -16.46
C VAL A 111 -18.03 20.37 -15.33
N GLN A 112 -16.87 21.02 -15.40
CA GLN A 112 -15.92 21.13 -14.30
C GLN A 112 -15.73 22.60 -13.96
N GLU A 113 -16.07 22.99 -12.73
CA GLU A 113 -15.76 24.32 -12.21
C GLU A 113 -14.64 24.21 -11.19
N THR A 114 -13.56 24.96 -11.40
CA THR A 114 -12.43 25.05 -10.46
C THR A 114 -12.34 26.47 -9.93
N THR A 115 -12.42 26.61 -8.61
CA THR A 115 -12.14 27.83 -7.87
C THR A 115 -10.78 27.69 -7.20
N THR A 116 -9.84 28.59 -7.52
CA THR A 116 -8.52 28.67 -6.88
C THR A 116 -8.46 29.91 -6.00
N VAL A 117 -7.93 29.78 -4.80
CA VAL A 117 -7.79 30.87 -3.82
C VAL A 117 -6.32 31.02 -3.45
N SER A 118 -5.78 32.21 -3.65
CA SER A 118 -4.41 32.56 -3.25
C SER A 118 -4.33 32.89 -1.75
N ALA A 119 -3.11 32.97 -1.23
CA ALA A 119 -2.87 33.25 0.19
C ALA A 119 -3.30 34.67 0.63
N ASP A 120 -3.43 35.60 -0.33
CA ASP A 120 -3.89 36.99 -0.16
C ASP A 120 -5.37 37.19 -0.52
N GLY A 121 -6.12 36.10 -0.78
CA GLY A 121 -7.57 36.16 -1.02
C GLY A 121 -7.98 36.55 -2.45
N GLN A 122 -7.10 36.43 -3.43
CA GLN A 122 -7.50 36.47 -4.84
C GLN A 122 -8.18 35.15 -5.22
N VAL A 123 -9.38 35.27 -5.76
CA VAL A 123 -10.20 34.14 -6.20
C VAL A 123 -10.21 34.09 -7.71
N GLU A 124 -9.88 32.93 -8.26
CA GLU A 124 -9.97 32.63 -9.69
C GLU A 124 -11.00 31.52 -9.92
N VAL A 125 -12.01 31.76 -10.75
CA VAL A 125 -13.02 30.75 -11.11
C VAL A 125 -12.90 30.44 -12.60
N ARG A 126 -12.72 29.16 -12.91
CA ARG A 126 -12.62 28.61 -14.26
C ARG A 126 -13.67 27.52 -14.46
N SER A 127 -14.44 27.62 -15.54
CA SER A 127 -15.43 26.62 -15.93
C SER A 127 -15.02 25.97 -17.26
N GLU A 128 -15.01 24.65 -17.28
CA GLU A 128 -14.71 23.83 -18.44
C GLU A 128 -15.93 22.99 -18.79
N PHE A 129 -16.25 22.92 -20.08
CA PHE A 129 -17.34 22.11 -20.61
C PHE A 129 -16.76 20.96 -21.41
N ALA A 130 -17.30 19.76 -21.19
CA ALA A 130 -16.91 18.58 -21.95
C ALA A 130 -17.16 18.81 -23.45
N GLY A 131 -16.21 18.40 -24.29
CA GLY A 131 -16.37 18.46 -25.74
C GLY A 131 -17.54 17.59 -26.23
N PRO A 132 -18.08 17.85 -27.43
CA PRO A 132 -19.23 17.11 -27.96
C PRO A 132 -18.97 15.61 -28.00
N ARG A 133 -19.79 14.83 -27.27
CA ARG A 133 -19.71 13.37 -27.19
C ARG A 133 -20.59 12.73 -28.25
N GLY A 134 -20.08 12.66 -29.48
CA GLY A 134 -20.71 11.95 -30.60
C GLY A 134 -19.66 11.42 -31.57
N ALA A 135 -20.00 10.35 -32.31
CA ALA A 135 -19.17 9.85 -33.40
C ALA A 135 -19.05 10.93 -34.48
N SER A 136 -17.92 11.64 -34.53
CA SER A 136 -17.62 12.55 -35.63
C SER A 136 -17.26 11.73 -36.86
N THR A 137 -17.99 11.94 -37.95
CA THR A 137 -17.64 11.46 -39.31
C THR A 137 -16.49 12.26 -39.93
N GLU A 138 -15.77 13.07 -39.15
CA GLU A 138 -14.67 13.90 -39.63
C GLU A 138 -13.30 13.19 -39.54
N PRO A 139 -12.42 13.38 -40.53
CA PRO A 139 -11.09 12.78 -40.54
C PRO A 139 -10.25 13.16 -39.31
N GLN A 140 -9.44 12.21 -38.82
CA GLN A 140 -8.63 12.34 -37.59
C GLN A 140 -7.70 13.57 -37.55
N HIS A 141 -7.34 14.16 -38.69
CA HIS A 141 -6.45 15.33 -38.76
C HIS A 141 -7.15 16.68 -38.49
N ALA A 142 -8.48 16.71 -38.27
CA ALA A 142 -9.25 17.92 -37.95
C ALA A 142 -9.80 17.95 -36.51
N ARG A 143 -9.36 17.05 -35.61
CA ARG A 143 -9.80 17.06 -34.21
C ARG A 143 -9.07 18.15 -33.42
N THR A 144 -9.65 19.34 -33.33
CA THR A 144 -9.16 20.44 -32.48
C THR A 144 -10.15 20.84 -31.38
N SER A 145 -10.91 19.89 -30.83
CA SER A 145 -11.92 20.18 -29.80
C SER A 145 -11.59 19.50 -28.48
N GLY A 146 -10.59 20.07 -27.78
CA GLY A 146 -10.44 19.89 -26.33
C GLY A 146 -11.58 20.61 -25.56
N PRO A 147 -11.63 20.49 -24.22
CA PRO A 147 -12.63 21.17 -23.41
C PRO A 147 -12.65 22.68 -23.71
N SER A 148 -13.84 23.24 -23.92
CA SER A 148 -14.00 24.68 -24.13
C SER A 148 -13.98 25.37 -22.76
N SER A 149 -13.01 26.27 -22.55
CA SER A 149 -12.90 27.06 -21.33
C SER A 149 -13.57 28.42 -21.49
N VAL A 150 -14.45 28.79 -20.56
CA VAL A 150 -14.98 30.16 -20.46
C VAL A 150 -13.90 31.10 -19.90
N PRO A 151 -13.87 32.40 -20.25
CA PRO A 151 -12.96 33.36 -19.64
C PRO A 151 -12.98 33.31 -18.12
N MET A 152 -11.79 33.22 -17.53
CA MET A 152 -11.56 33.11 -16.10
C MET A 152 -12.06 34.35 -15.36
N ARG A 153 -12.91 34.15 -14.35
CA ARG A 153 -13.38 35.23 -13.47
C ARG A 153 -12.40 35.41 -12.34
N ARG A 154 -11.97 36.65 -12.08
CA ARG A 154 -11.04 37.01 -11.00
C ARG A 154 -11.63 38.09 -10.12
N PHE A 155 -11.60 37.90 -8.81
CA PHE A 155 -12.07 38.91 -7.85
C PHE A 155 -11.42 38.70 -6.48
N PRO A 156 -11.25 39.78 -5.68
CA PRO A 156 -10.80 39.66 -4.30
C PRO A 156 -11.94 39.19 -3.39
N ALA A 157 -11.62 38.39 -2.37
CA ALA A 157 -12.51 38.02 -1.27
C ALA A 157 -11.72 37.90 0.05
N PRO A 158 -12.37 38.10 1.22
CA PRO A 158 -11.71 37.90 2.51
C PRO A 158 -11.22 36.46 2.65
N VAL A 159 -9.91 36.27 2.86
CA VAL A 159 -9.27 34.94 2.92
C VAL A 159 -9.87 34.08 4.03
N GLU A 160 -10.38 34.71 5.09
CA GLU A 160 -11.02 34.08 6.24
C GLU A 160 -12.24 33.23 5.85
N SER A 161 -12.88 33.54 4.72
CA SER A 161 -14.01 32.76 4.18
C SER A 161 -13.59 31.38 3.63
N PHE A 162 -12.29 31.16 3.45
CA PHE A 162 -11.70 29.95 2.88
C PHE A 162 -10.78 29.22 3.86
N LEU A 163 -10.76 29.65 5.12
CA LEU A 163 -9.98 29.02 6.17
C LEU A 163 -10.83 28.02 6.96
N CYS A 164 -10.21 26.91 7.35
CA CYS A 164 -10.73 26.03 8.40
C CYS A 164 -9.58 25.67 9.34
N PRO A 165 -9.86 25.35 10.62
CA PRO A 165 -8.83 24.91 11.53
C PRO A 165 -8.18 23.61 11.04
N VAL A 166 -6.91 23.39 11.40
CA VAL A 166 -6.29 22.07 11.24
C VAL A 166 -6.97 21.13 12.25
N PRO A 167 -7.58 20.02 11.82
CA PRO A 167 -8.24 19.12 12.75
C PRO A 167 -7.20 18.38 13.60
N GLU A 168 -7.45 18.26 14.90
CA GLU A 168 -6.78 17.25 15.72
C GLU A 168 -7.30 15.86 15.32
N PHE A 169 -6.50 14.80 15.55
CA PHE A 169 -6.95 13.45 15.22
C PHE A 169 -8.21 13.09 16.03
N GLY A 170 -9.31 12.84 15.32
CA GLY A 170 -10.62 12.58 15.91
C GLY A 170 -11.59 13.77 15.89
N ASP A 171 -11.11 15.00 15.66
CA ASP A 171 -11.96 16.19 15.53
C ASP A 171 -12.37 16.43 14.08
N TRP A 172 -13.18 15.52 13.54
CA TRP A 172 -13.61 15.59 12.14
C TRP A 172 -14.78 16.55 11.90
N GLN A 173 -15.36 17.11 12.96
CA GLN A 173 -16.46 18.08 12.86
C GLN A 173 -16.04 19.38 12.16
N VAL A 174 -14.74 19.67 12.15
CA VAL A 174 -14.13 20.75 11.36
C VAL A 174 -14.57 20.73 9.90
N PHE A 175 -14.89 19.55 9.34
CA PHE A 175 -15.33 19.43 7.95
C PHE A 175 -16.85 19.50 7.75
N ALA A 176 -17.66 19.49 8.82
CA ALA A 176 -19.12 19.55 8.72
C ALA A 176 -19.65 20.77 7.95
N PRO A 177 -19.06 21.99 8.05
CA PRO A 177 -19.49 23.14 7.24
C PRO A 177 -19.36 22.93 5.73
N PHE A 178 -18.46 22.05 5.27
CA PHE A 178 -18.33 21.73 3.84
C PHE A 178 -19.50 20.87 3.34
N LEU A 179 -20.10 20.06 4.21
CA LEU A 179 -21.20 19.15 3.85
C LEU A 179 -22.44 19.91 3.35
N ALA A 180 -22.69 21.11 3.89
CA ALA A 180 -23.78 21.98 3.44
C ALA A 180 -23.66 22.37 1.96
N GLN A 181 -22.45 22.35 1.38
CA GLN A 181 -22.25 22.61 -0.05
C GLN A 181 -22.86 21.53 -0.95
N GLN A 182 -23.14 20.35 -0.41
CA GLN A 182 -23.84 19.26 -1.09
C GLN A 182 -25.29 19.08 -0.58
N GLY A 183 -25.82 20.07 0.14
CA GLY A 183 -27.18 20.04 0.69
C GLY A 183 -27.33 19.20 1.97
N HIS A 184 -26.20 18.84 2.60
CA HIS A 184 -26.18 18.15 3.90
C HIS A 184 -26.00 19.15 5.03
N GLU A 185 -27.09 19.48 5.70
CA GLU A 185 -27.13 20.48 6.76
C GLU A 185 -26.86 19.85 8.13
N PRO A 186 -25.80 20.24 8.85
CA PRO A 186 -25.56 19.78 10.20
C PRO A 186 -26.60 20.35 11.17
N ALA A 187 -27.05 19.55 12.14
CA ALA A 187 -27.77 20.04 13.30
C ALA A 187 -26.86 20.92 14.17
N THR A 188 -27.45 21.65 15.13
CA THR A 188 -26.70 22.51 16.07
C THR A 188 -25.63 21.77 16.86
N THR A 189 -25.85 20.47 17.09
CA THR A 189 -24.87 19.58 17.70
C THR A 189 -24.77 18.33 16.84
N VAL A 190 -23.57 17.98 16.44
CA VAL A 190 -23.26 16.75 15.71
C VAL A 190 -22.49 15.84 16.64
N VAL A 191 -22.88 14.56 16.73
CA VAL A 191 -22.14 13.54 17.48
C VAL A 191 -21.28 12.74 16.50
N LEU A 192 -20.01 12.51 16.84
CA LEU A 192 -19.16 11.59 16.08
C LEU A 192 -19.24 10.20 16.72
N SER A 193 -19.57 9.20 15.91
CA SER A 193 -19.59 7.79 16.28
C SER A 193 -18.46 7.07 15.56
N ASP A 194 -17.53 6.46 16.30
CA ASP A 194 -16.51 5.61 15.70
C ASP A 194 -17.11 4.27 15.28
N VAL A 195 -17.06 3.98 13.98
CA VAL A 195 -17.51 2.72 13.38
C VAL A 195 -16.38 2.04 12.62
N SER A 196 -15.12 2.37 12.95
CA SER A 196 -13.96 1.72 12.36
C SER A 196 -13.87 0.24 12.72
N VAL A 197 -13.15 -0.51 11.89
CA VAL A 197 -12.88 -1.93 12.15
C VAL A 197 -12.05 -2.09 13.42
N ASP A 198 -12.19 -3.24 14.09
CA ASP A 198 -11.33 -3.58 15.23
C ASP A 198 -9.85 -3.67 14.78
N GLU A 199 -8.91 -3.51 15.71
CA GLU A 199 -7.48 -3.68 15.40
C GLU A 199 -7.13 -5.14 15.03
N GLY A 200 -8.03 -6.08 15.35
CA GLY A 200 -7.91 -7.48 14.99
C GLY A 200 -6.71 -8.12 15.68
N SER A 201 -6.11 -9.10 15.01
CA SER A 201 -4.94 -9.83 15.52
C SER A 201 -3.63 -9.03 15.42
N GLY A 202 -3.68 -7.84 14.81
CA GLY A 202 -2.50 -7.03 14.47
C GLY A 202 -1.75 -7.54 13.23
N PRO A 203 -0.50 -7.09 13.03
CA PRO A 203 0.30 -7.44 11.85
C PRO A 203 0.43 -8.95 11.66
N LEU A 204 0.74 -9.39 10.44
CA LEU A 204 1.03 -10.79 10.15
C LEU A 204 2.05 -11.34 11.15
N ARG A 205 1.82 -12.56 11.63
CA ARG A 205 2.70 -13.24 12.58
C ARG A 205 3.38 -14.42 11.92
N ALA A 206 4.59 -14.71 12.37
CA ALA A 206 5.34 -15.90 12.00
C ALA A 206 4.77 -17.15 12.71
N THR A 207 3.58 -17.60 12.31
CA THR A 207 3.04 -18.88 12.74
C THR A 207 3.56 -19.99 11.83
N GLY A 208 3.80 -21.18 12.40
CA GLY A 208 4.09 -22.38 11.61
C GLY A 208 5.39 -22.40 10.75
N ILE A 209 6.31 -21.44 10.91
CA ILE A 209 7.44 -21.30 9.97
C ILE A 209 8.31 -22.57 9.86
N GLU A 210 8.49 -23.30 10.95
CA GLU A 210 9.26 -24.56 10.95
C GLU A 210 8.55 -25.69 10.15
N GLN A 211 7.22 -25.68 10.11
CA GLN A 211 6.41 -26.63 9.35
C GLN A 211 6.61 -26.45 7.84
N LEU A 212 6.93 -25.24 7.38
CA LEU A 212 7.29 -25.00 5.99
C LEU A 212 8.50 -25.85 5.56
N PHE A 213 9.38 -26.25 6.47
CA PHE A 213 10.57 -27.05 6.17
C PHE A 213 10.49 -28.49 6.69
N SER A 214 9.31 -28.90 7.16
CA SER A 214 9.07 -30.26 7.64
C SER A 214 8.51 -31.13 6.51
N PRO A 215 9.23 -32.17 6.03
CA PRO A 215 8.73 -33.01 4.95
C PRO A 215 7.42 -33.71 5.35
N GLY A 216 6.40 -33.64 4.50
CA GLY A 216 5.11 -34.27 4.81
C GLY A 216 3.96 -33.79 3.96
N ALA A 217 2.82 -34.49 4.06
CA ALA A 217 1.58 -34.06 3.43
C ALA A 217 0.98 -32.86 4.18
N CYS A 218 0.44 -31.91 3.43
CA CYS A 218 -0.29 -30.77 3.97
C CYS A 218 -1.48 -30.42 3.08
N ASP A 219 -2.44 -29.68 3.63
CA ASP A 219 -3.56 -29.14 2.89
C ASP A 219 -3.29 -27.70 2.48
N THR A 220 -3.68 -27.35 1.27
CA THR A 220 -3.55 -25.99 0.71
C THR A 220 -4.89 -25.55 0.14
N PRO A 221 -5.11 -24.24 -0.09
CA PRO A 221 -6.31 -23.76 -0.79
C PRO A 221 -6.50 -24.40 -2.18
N ASP A 222 -5.41 -24.87 -2.78
CA ASP A 222 -5.35 -25.48 -4.09
C ASP A 222 -5.49 -27.02 -4.06
N GLY A 223 -5.72 -27.61 -2.88
CA GLY A 223 -5.85 -29.04 -2.64
C GLY A 223 -4.68 -29.64 -1.86
N PRO A 224 -4.62 -30.98 -1.72
CA PRO A 224 -3.56 -31.66 -0.98
C PRO A 224 -2.20 -31.47 -1.67
N ALA A 225 -1.17 -31.28 -0.85
CA ALA A 225 0.20 -31.08 -1.28
C ALA A 225 1.19 -31.87 -0.41
N VAL A 226 2.45 -31.89 -0.83
CA VAL A 226 3.57 -32.44 -0.06
C VAL A 226 4.67 -31.40 0.02
N VAL A 227 5.11 -31.10 1.24
CA VAL A 227 6.29 -30.30 1.51
C VAL A 227 7.54 -31.16 1.31
N GLU A 228 8.46 -30.68 0.47
CA GLU A 228 9.74 -31.30 0.13
C GLU A 228 10.86 -30.27 0.27
N PRO A 229 11.61 -30.28 1.39
CA PRO A 229 12.81 -29.46 1.53
C PRO A 229 13.92 -29.93 0.58
N VAL A 230 14.55 -29.00 -0.13
CA VAL A 230 15.65 -29.28 -1.06
C VAL A 230 16.83 -28.35 -0.80
N ASP A 231 18.04 -28.86 -0.99
CA ASP A 231 19.27 -28.07 -0.90
C ASP A 231 19.37 -27.09 -2.08
N ALA A 232 19.82 -25.86 -1.79
CA ALA A 232 19.98 -24.80 -2.77
C ALA A 232 21.41 -24.22 -2.80
N GLY A 233 22.38 -24.92 -2.20
CA GLY A 233 23.78 -24.52 -2.14
C GLY A 233 24.15 -23.72 -0.90
N LEU A 234 25.37 -23.18 -0.92
CA LEU A 234 25.97 -22.43 0.19
C LEU A 234 26.03 -20.94 -0.15
N LEU A 235 25.43 -20.12 0.70
CA LEU A 235 25.49 -18.67 0.61
C LEU A 235 26.73 -18.14 1.34
N ARG A 236 27.52 -17.32 0.66
CA ARG A 236 28.67 -16.63 1.25
C ARG A 236 28.31 -15.23 1.70
N ILE A 237 28.51 -14.96 2.99
CA ILE A 237 28.36 -13.63 3.60
C ILE A 237 29.72 -13.17 4.12
N THR A 238 30.22 -12.05 3.62
CA THR A 238 31.52 -11.46 4.01
C THR A 238 31.36 -10.19 4.83
N SER A 239 30.29 -9.42 4.63
CA SER A 239 30.03 -8.15 5.31
C SER A 239 29.36 -8.32 6.68
N GLY A 240 28.79 -9.51 6.95
CA GLY A 240 27.94 -9.75 8.11
C GLY A 240 26.53 -9.17 7.96
N GLN A 241 26.11 -8.86 6.73
CA GLN A 241 24.78 -8.38 6.41
C GLN A 241 24.19 -9.23 5.28
N LEU A 242 23.11 -9.95 5.57
CA LEU A 242 22.30 -10.63 4.58
C LEU A 242 21.33 -9.63 3.97
N ALA A 243 21.31 -9.49 2.65
CA ALA A 243 20.25 -8.81 1.92
C ALA A 243 19.26 -9.84 1.33
N VAL A 244 17.98 -9.47 1.38
CA VAL A 244 16.89 -10.21 0.73
C VAL A 244 16.18 -9.27 -0.24
N SER A 245 16.22 -9.57 -1.54
CA SER A 245 15.57 -8.76 -2.57
C SER A 245 15.19 -9.59 -3.81
N ASP A 246 14.40 -8.99 -4.68
CA ASP A 246 14.39 -9.37 -6.10
C ASP A 246 15.75 -8.98 -6.72
N PRO A 247 16.48 -9.91 -7.36
CA PRO A 247 17.76 -9.60 -7.99
C PRO A 247 17.64 -8.68 -9.22
N GLY A 248 16.48 -8.65 -9.90
CA GLY A 248 16.20 -7.72 -10.99
C GLY A 248 15.67 -6.36 -10.54
N TRP A 249 15.36 -6.21 -9.24
CA TRP A 249 14.88 -4.95 -8.68
C TRP A 249 15.44 -4.72 -7.27
N ILE A 250 16.72 -4.32 -7.21
CA ILE A 250 17.38 -3.96 -5.95
C ILE A 250 17.15 -2.48 -5.67
N GLY A 251 16.27 -2.18 -4.72
CA GLY A 251 16.03 -0.81 -4.27
C GLY A 251 17.23 -0.17 -3.56
N GLU A 252 17.22 1.16 -3.45
CA GLU A 252 18.30 1.93 -2.79
C GLU A 252 18.52 1.53 -1.30
N THR A 253 17.47 1.03 -0.65
CA THR A 253 17.49 0.53 0.74
C THR A 253 17.05 -0.93 0.79
N PRO A 254 17.97 -1.90 0.53
CA PRO A 254 17.63 -3.32 0.60
C PRO A 254 17.27 -3.72 2.03
N ARG A 255 16.38 -4.70 2.16
CA ARG A 255 16.04 -5.29 3.46
C ARG A 255 17.22 -6.15 3.92
N THR A 256 17.90 -5.70 4.96
CA THR A 256 19.09 -6.37 5.49
C THR A 256 18.90 -6.92 6.89
N VAL A 257 19.57 -8.02 7.18
CA VAL A 257 19.62 -8.66 8.50
C VAL A 257 21.09 -8.83 8.89
N ALA A 258 21.45 -8.39 10.10
CA ALA A 258 22.78 -8.60 10.65
C ALA A 258 22.96 -10.08 11.01
N VAL A 259 23.98 -10.71 10.44
CA VAL A 259 24.23 -12.17 10.52
C VAL A 259 25.73 -12.44 10.67
N PRO A 260 26.16 -13.61 11.15
CA PRO A 260 27.57 -13.96 11.15
C PRO A 260 28.13 -14.02 9.71
N PRO A 261 29.38 -13.60 9.46
CA PRO A 261 30.06 -13.87 8.20
C PRO A 261 30.47 -15.34 8.11
N GLY A 262 30.49 -15.91 6.90
CA GLY A 262 30.77 -17.31 6.66
C GLY A 262 30.08 -17.86 5.40
N GLU A 263 30.05 -19.19 5.29
CA GLU A 263 29.31 -19.92 4.26
C GLU A 263 28.18 -20.72 4.92
N PHE A 264 26.94 -20.53 4.46
CA PHE A 264 25.75 -21.01 5.14
C PHE A 264 24.81 -21.74 4.19
N PRO A 265 24.24 -22.89 4.58
CA PRO A 265 23.34 -23.64 3.71
C PRO A 265 22.02 -22.90 3.49
N VAL A 266 21.59 -22.92 2.23
CA VAL A 266 20.26 -22.48 1.81
C VAL A 266 19.39 -23.69 1.52
N THR A 267 18.18 -23.69 2.07
CA THR A 267 17.17 -24.74 1.86
C THR A 267 15.93 -24.10 1.26
N LEU A 268 15.42 -24.66 0.17
CA LEU A 268 14.08 -24.32 -0.32
C LEU A 268 13.06 -25.31 0.22
N SER A 269 11.87 -24.82 0.54
CA SER A 269 10.68 -25.62 0.74
C SER A 269 9.91 -25.71 -0.57
N LEU A 270 9.88 -26.88 -1.21
CA LEU A 270 9.03 -27.11 -2.37
C LEU A 270 7.67 -27.63 -1.94
N LEU A 271 6.61 -27.01 -2.45
CA LEU A 271 5.24 -27.46 -2.29
C LEU A 271 4.81 -28.20 -3.56
N ARG A 272 4.74 -29.54 -3.47
CA ARG A 272 4.35 -30.43 -4.57
C ARG A 272 2.85 -30.67 -4.57
N THR A 273 2.18 -30.35 -5.67
CA THR A 273 0.76 -30.62 -5.88
C THR A 273 0.56 -31.48 -7.12
N THR A 274 -0.67 -31.91 -7.38
CA THR A 274 -1.03 -32.60 -8.63
C THR A 274 -0.89 -31.71 -9.87
N ARG A 275 -0.84 -30.39 -9.71
CA ARG A 275 -0.73 -29.40 -10.80
C ARG A 275 0.70 -28.96 -11.09
N GLY A 276 1.65 -29.30 -10.22
CA GLY A 276 3.04 -28.88 -10.34
C GLY A 276 3.66 -28.60 -8.98
N ALA A 277 4.80 -27.91 -9.00
CA ALA A 277 5.57 -27.60 -7.82
C ALA A 277 5.94 -26.12 -7.79
N GLY A 278 5.90 -25.52 -6.60
CA GLY A 278 6.31 -24.14 -6.35
C GLY A 278 7.18 -24.05 -5.12
N VAL A 279 7.94 -22.97 -5.00
CA VAL A 279 8.73 -22.67 -3.79
C VAL A 279 7.81 -22.00 -2.77
N ALA A 280 7.52 -22.68 -1.66
CA ALA A 280 6.70 -22.13 -0.58
C ALA A 280 7.50 -21.23 0.37
N ALA A 281 8.78 -21.54 0.58
CA ALA A 281 9.67 -20.73 1.39
C ALA A 281 11.14 -21.00 1.04
N ALA A 282 12.02 -20.08 1.43
CA ALA A 282 13.48 -20.25 1.37
C ALA A 282 14.09 -19.90 2.72
N ARG A 283 15.07 -20.68 3.18
CA ARG A 283 15.76 -20.47 4.46
C ARG A 283 17.26 -20.48 4.28
N VAL A 284 17.95 -19.49 4.86
CA VAL A 284 19.38 -19.58 5.13
C VAL A 284 19.60 -19.87 6.61
N THR A 285 20.40 -20.89 6.92
CA THR A 285 20.63 -21.37 8.28
C THR A 285 22.03 -21.00 8.77
N PHE A 286 22.13 -20.22 9.84
CA PHE A 286 23.38 -19.75 10.42
C PHE A 286 23.83 -20.60 11.62
N LEU A 287 22.87 -21.12 12.37
CA LEU A 287 23.09 -22.00 13.51
C LEU A 287 22.20 -23.24 13.38
N ASP A 288 22.75 -24.42 13.63
CA ASP A 288 22.01 -25.68 13.67
C ASP A 288 21.26 -25.84 15.02
N ILE A 289 20.43 -24.83 15.32
CA ILE A 289 19.63 -24.73 16.55
C ILE A 289 18.24 -24.22 16.13
N PRO A 290 17.14 -24.93 16.46
CA PRO A 290 15.79 -24.48 16.14
C PRO A 290 15.48 -23.09 16.71
N PRO A 291 14.89 -22.18 15.92
CA PRO A 291 14.44 -20.88 16.40
C PRO A 291 13.39 -20.99 17.50
N ARG A 292 13.42 -20.03 18.41
CA ARG A 292 12.54 -19.90 19.58
C ARG A 292 11.62 -18.71 19.48
N GLU A 293 12.14 -17.63 18.92
CA GLU A 293 11.41 -16.40 18.65
C GLU A 293 11.53 -16.06 17.16
N TRP A 294 10.46 -15.51 16.61
CA TRP A 294 10.41 -15.05 15.25
C TRP A 294 10.02 -13.58 15.23
N GLU A 295 10.76 -12.79 14.47
CA GLU A 295 10.46 -11.39 14.21
C GLU A 295 10.45 -11.11 12.71
N MET A 296 9.61 -10.16 12.29
CA MET A 296 9.64 -9.66 10.91
C MET A 296 10.96 -8.91 10.71
N ALA A 297 11.71 -9.23 9.66
CA ALA A 297 12.85 -8.41 9.26
C ALA A 297 12.32 -7.06 8.78
N LEU A 298 12.74 -5.95 9.38
CA LEU A 298 12.30 -4.59 9.06
C LEU A 298 13.45 -3.77 8.46
N ARG A 299 13.10 -2.80 7.61
CA ARG A 299 14.01 -1.70 7.24
C ARG A 299 14.01 -0.64 8.34
N PRO A 300 15.06 0.19 8.44
CA PRO A 300 15.16 1.21 9.50
C PRO A 300 13.99 2.20 9.57
N ASP A 301 13.27 2.41 8.47
CA ASP A 301 12.13 3.31 8.33
C ASP A 301 10.76 2.63 8.46
N GLU A 302 10.72 1.31 8.69
CA GLU A 302 9.49 0.53 8.83
C GLU A 302 9.10 0.35 10.31
N ASP A 303 7.82 0.53 10.63
CA ASP A 303 7.27 0.42 11.99
C ASP A 303 6.05 -0.51 12.00
N LEU A 304 6.16 -1.64 12.72
CA LEU A 304 5.09 -2.63 12.87
C LEU A 304 3.80 -2.02 13.43
N GLY A 305 3.88 -0.95 14.21
CA GLY A 305 2.71 -0.25 14.74
C GLY A 305 1.82 0.36 13.66
N LEU A 306 2.33 0.56 12.45
CA LEU A 306 1.62 1.16 11.31
C LEU A 306 0.87 0.15 10.44
N LEU A 307 1.03 -1.14 10.74
CA LEU A 307 0.38 -2.26 10.06
C LEU A 307 -0.92 -2.65 10.78
N GLY A 308 -1.96 -2.89 9.98
CA GLY A 308 -3.24 -3.46 10.43
C GLY A 308 -3.23 -4.99 10.45
N GLU A 309 -4.42 -5.58 10.55
CA GLU A 309 -4.59 -7.03 10.62
C GLU A 309 -4.01 -7.74 9.39
N GLY A 310 -3.11 -8.71 9.61
CA GLY A 310 -2.50 -9.51 8.55
C GLY A 310 -1.56 -8.75 7.60
N GLN A 311 -1.36 -7.45 7.80
CA GLN A 311 -0.42 -6.65 7.01
C GLN A 311 1.02 -6.92 7.44
N PHE A 312 1.97 -6.76 6.53
CA PHE A 312 3.39 -7.00 6.76
C PHE A 312 4.27 -6.08 5.91
N TYR A 313 5.52 -5.92 6.35
CA TYR A 313 6.61 -5.46 5.51
C TYR A 313 7.37 -6.67 4.96
N GLY A 314 7.78 -6.60 3.70
CA GLY A 314 8.34 -7.75 3.00
C GLY A 314 9.35 -7.39 1.92
N VAL A 315 9.84 -8.41 1.23
CA VAL A 315 10.56 -8.28 -0.03
C VAL A 315 9.55 -8.10 -1.15
N GLY A 316 9.68 -7.02 -1.91
CA GLY A 316 8.96 -6.85 -3.17
C GLY A 316 9.62 -7.69 -4.26
N VAL A 317 8.80 -8.34 -5.08
CA VAL A 317 9.19 -9.23 -6.17
C VAL A 317 8.46 -8.75 -7.41
N ASP A 318 9.20 -8.39 -8.45
CA ASP A 318 8.67 -7.94 -9.75
C ASP A 318 8.98 -8.96 -10.85
N THR A 319 10.13 -9.63 -10.78
CA THR A 319 10.60 -10.61 -11.76
C THR A 319 10.09 -12.03 -11.52
N GLY A 320 9.32 -12.23 -10.44
CA GLY A 320 8.93 -13.55 -9.97
C GLY A 320 10.06 -14.34 -9.31
N THR A 321 11.13 -13.65 -8.90
CA THR A 321 12.30 -14.25 -8.23
C THR A 321 12.66 -13.49 -6.96
N ALA A 322 13.28 -14.19 -6.02
CA ALA A 322 13.89 -13.60 -4.84
C ALA A 322 15.28 -14.21 -4.63
N ALA A 323 16.15 -13.47 -3.96
CA ALA A 323 17.52 -13.92 -3.73
C ALA A 323 17.98 -13.64 -2.30
N PHE A 324 18.85 -14.54 -1.83
CA PHE A 324 19.73 -14.28 -0.70
C PHE A 324 21.11 -13.89 -1.23
N MET A 325 21.66 -12.81 -0.69
CA MET A 325 22.99 -12.32 -1.04
C MET A 325 23.60 -11.52 0.11
N ASP A 326 24.92 -11.34 0.08
CA ASP A 326 25.58 -10.35 0.92
C ASP A 326 25.12 -8.94 0.54
N ALA A 327 24.93 -8.04 1.52
CA ALA A 327 24.49 -6.67 1.25
C ALA A 327 25.46 -5.85 0.38
N THR A 328 26.72 -6.28 0.24
CA THR A 328 27.71 -5.65 -0.66
C THR A 328 27.74 -6.27 -2.06
N ARG A 329 26.96 -7.32 -2.32
CA ARG A 329 26.86 -7.95 -3.64
C ARG A 329 26.20 -6.99 -4.62
N THR A 330 26.93 -6.60 -5.66
CA THR A 330 26.38 -5.85 -6.79
C THR A 330 25.83 -6.81 -7.83
N VAL A 331 24.65 -6.55 -8.39
CA VAL A 331 24.09 -7.35 -9.49
C VAL A 331 24.20 -6.55 -10.79
N ILE A 332 24.63 -7.22 -11.87
CA ILE A 332 24.74 -6.62 -13.19
C ILE A 332 23.50 -7.02 -13.99
N GLU A 333 22.63 -6.05 -14.30
CA GLU A 333 21.35 -6.30 -14.96
C GLU A 333 21.50 -7.07 -16.27
N ASP A 334 22.50 -6.74 -17.10
CA ASP A 334 22.75 -7.39 -18.39
C ASP A 334 23.05 -8.90 -18.30
N GLN A 335 23.42 -9.41 -17.12
CA GLN A 335 23.72 -10.83 -16.90
C GLN A 335 22.51 -11.61 -16.38
N LEU A 336 21.48 -10.93 -15.90
CA LEU A 336 20.38 -11.59 -15.21
C LEU A 336 19.54 -12.49 -16.12
N ASP A 337 19.31 -12.09 -17.37
CA ASP A 337 18.52 -12.89 -18.32
C ASP A 337 19.17 -14.26 -18.55
N GLU A 338 20.42 -14.28 -19.04
CA GLU A 338 21.10 -15.52 -19.43
C GLU A 338 21.51 -16.37 -18.24
N ASP A 339 22.01 -15.75 -17.17
CA ASP A 339 22.62 -16.48 -16.06
C ASP A 339 21.65 -16.78 -14.92
N LEU A 340 20.48 -16.11 -14.83
CA LEU A 340 19.54 -16.26 -13.72
C LEU A 340 18.10 -16.55 -14.16
N PHE A 341 17.46 -15.69 -14.98
CA PHE A 341 16.04 -15.84 -15.30
C PHE A 341 15.78 -17.04 -16.22
N ILE A 342 16.53 -17.19 -17.31
CA ILE A 342 16.37 -18.33 -18.23
C ILE A 342 16.63 -19.67 -17.52
N PRO A 343 17.69 -19.84 -16.69
CA PRO A 343 17.84 -21.06 -15.91
C PRO A 343 16.71 -21.28 -14.90
N LEU A 344 16.21 -20.21 -14.26
CA LEU A 344 15.07 -20.30 -13.35
C LEU A 344 13.77 -20.70 -14.06
N ASP A 345 13.64 -20.64 -15.38
CA ASP A 345 12.47 -21.22 -16.08
C ASP A 345 12.41 -22.76 -16.01
N SER A 346 13.54 -23.41 -15.76
CA SER A 346 13.65 -24.88 -15.65
C SER A 346 14.02 -25.38 -14.25
N HIS A 347 14.52 -24.49 -13.39
CA HIS A 347 15.00 -24.81 -12.04
C HIS A 347 14.26 -23.99 -10.96
N PHE A 348 14.28 -24.47 -9.71
CA PHE A 348 13.72 -23.71 -8.58
C PHE A 348 14.69 -22.71 -7.98
N THR A 349 15.99 -22.95 -8.17
CA THR A 349 17.10 -22.16 -7.61
C THR A 349 18.26 -22.11 -8.59
N VAL A 350 19.03 -21.03 -8.53
CA VAL A 350 20.25 -20.79 -9.30
C VAL A 350 21.25 -20.08 -8.38
N GLU A 351 22.48 -20.55 -8.37
CA GLU A 351 23.59 -19.81 -7.79
C GLU A 351 24.26 -18.98 -8.89
N LEU A 352 24.35 -17.66 -8.67
CA LEU A 352 25.23 -16.79 -9.44
C LEU A 352 26.57 -16.65 -8.69
N PRO A 353 27.63 -17.32 -9.17
CA PRO A 353 28.94 -17.23 -8.53
C PRO A 353 29.54 -15.83 -8.68
N SER A 354 30.53 -15.52 -7.84
CA SER A 354 31.48 -14.43 -8.10
C SER A 354 32.92 -14.94 -7.97
N THR A 355 33.91 -14.12 -8.33
CA THR A 355 35.32 -14.47 -8.12
C THR A 355 35.64 -14.45 -6.64
N GLU A 356 36.10 -15.58 -6.09
CA GLU A 356 36.66 -15.61 -4.73
C GLU A 356 37.67 -14.46 -4.53
N PRO A 357 37.49 -13.58 -3.52
CA PRO A 357 36.70 -13.74 -2.29
C PRO A 357 35.32 -13.05 -2.28
N GLU A 358 34.78 -12.68 -3.44
CA GLU A 358 33.51 -11.96 -3.53
C GLU A 358 32.31 -12.86 -3.16
N PRO A 359 31.26 -12.29 -2.56
CA PRO A 359 30.06 -13.03 -2.20
C PRO A 359 29.32 -13.53 -3.44
N ASN A 360 28.75 -14.74 -3.37
CA ASN A 360 27.84 -15.26 -4.37
C ASN A 360 26.41 -14.74 -4.13
N LEU A 361 25.49 -15.13 -4.99
CA LEU A 361 24.06 -14.86 -4.87
C LEU A 361 23.30 -16.15 -5.12
N ILE A 362 22.33 -16.49 -4.26
CA ILE A 362 21.43 -17.63 -4.46
C ILE A 362 20.03 -17.09 -4.73
N ALA A 363 19.58 -17.24 -5.97
CA ALA A 363 18.27 -16.83 -6.44
C ALA A 363 17.34 -18.02 -6.55
N PHE A 364 16.06 -17.81 -6.28
CA PHE A 364 15.02 -18.83 -6.33
C PHE A 364 13.70 -18.24 -6.81
N ARG A 365 12.83 -19.11 -7.34
CA ARG A 365 11.49 -18.71 -7.75
C ARG A 365 10.68 -18.22 -6.54
N ALA A 366 9.94 -17.14 -6.72
CA ALA A 366 9.11 -16.58 -5.68
C ALA A 366 7.67 -17.07 -5.81
N GLY A 367 7.27 -18.07 -5.03
CA GLY A 367 5.86 -18.40 -4.80
C GLY A 367 4.94 -18.36 -6.04
N ARG A 368 3.98 -17.41 -6.00
CA ARG A 368 3.02 -17.13 -7.08
C ARG A 368 3.51 -16.10 -8.11
N GLY A 369 4.73 -15.59 -7.97
CA GLY A 369 5.35 -14.60 -8.83
C GLY A 369 5.39 -13.21 -8.17
N ASP A 370 5.02 -12.20 -8.96
CA ASP A 370 4.98 -10.79 -8.57
C ASP A 370 4.16 -10.56 -7.28
N GLY A 371 4.68 -9.73 -6.38
CA GLY A 371 4.04 -9.39 -5.11
C GLY A 371 5.01 -8.97 -4.01
N ALA A 372 4.53 -8.95 -2.77
CA ALA A 372 5.36 -8.71 -1.59
C ALA A 372 5.28 -9.90 -0.64
N TYR A 373 6.42 -10.31 -0.07
CA TYR A 373 6.50 -11.51 0.77
C TYR A 373 7.22 -11.22 2.08
N PRO A 374 6.70 -11.66 3.24
CA PRO A 374 7.32 -11.42 4.53
C PRO A 374 8.67 -12.14 4.64
N VAL A 375 9.58 -11.51 5.36
CA VAL A 375 10.87 -12.07 5.71
C VAL A 375 10.94 -12.20 7.22
N TRP A 376 11.24 -13.39 7.70
CA TRP A 376 11.25 -13.74 9.12
C TRP A 376 12.67 -14.03 9.59
N VAL A 377 13.05 -13.44 10.74
CA VAL A 377 14.30 -13.72 11.44
C VAL A 377 13.98 -14.66 12.58
N GLY A 378 14.54 -15.87 12.53
CA GLY A 378 14.45 -16.85 13.60
C GLY A 378 15.60 -16.68 14.57
N ARG A 379 15.31 -16.43 15.85
CA ARG A 379 16.31 -16.25 16.91
C ARG A 379 16.38 -17.44 17.85
N THR A 380 17.58 -17.78 18.28
CA THR A 380 17.86 -18.80 19.31
C THR A 380 17.51 -18.28 20.72
N ASP A 381 17.54 -19.17 21.71
CA ASP A 381 17.25 -18.84 23.13
C ASP A 381 18.18 -17.74 23.71
N ASP A 382 19.38 -17.57 23.16
CA ASP A 382 20.35 -16.53 23.55
C ASP A 382 20.27 -15.27 22.67
N GLY A 383 19.25 -15.18 21.80
CA GLY A 383 18.97 -14.02 20.96
C GLY A 383 19.81 -13.93 19.68
N GLN A 384 20.65 -14.93 19.37
CA GLN A 384 21.42 -14.97 18.12
C GLN A 384 20.50 -15.27 16.93
N VAL A 385 20.87 -14.78 15.74
CA VAL A 385 20.13 -15.10 14.50
C VAL A 385 20.48 -16.54 14.11
N GLY A 386 19.51 -17.45 14.25
CA GLY A 386 19.66 -18.86 13.88
C GLY A 386 19.38 -19.10 12.40
N CYS A 387 18.38 -18.43 11.83
CA CYS A 387 18.06 -18.49 10.41
C CYS A 387 17.28 -17.25 9.94
N VAL A 388 17.25 -17.05 8.62
CA VAL A 388 16.34 -16.09 7.96
C VAL A 388 15.51 -16.84 6.93
N VAL A 389 14.20 -16.57 6.91
CA VAL A 389 13.22 -17.22 6.03
C VAL A 389 12.48 -16.19 5.19
N VAL A 390 12.34 -16.44 3.90
CA VAL A 390 11.32 -15.78 3.06
C VAL A 390 10.14 -16.73 2.95
N ASP A 391 8.94 -16.27 3.31
CA ASP A 391 7.70 -17.04 3.24
C ASP A 391 6.82 -16.52 2.10
N PHE A 392 6.56 -17.38 1.12
CA PHE A 392 5.78 -17.04 -0.07
C PHE A 392 4.27 -17.24 0.10
N GLN A 393 3.80 -17.54 1.31
CA GLN A 393 2.39 -17.64 1.68
C GLN A 393 1.56 -18.59 0.77
N LEU A 394 2.18 -19.66 0.28
CA LEU A 394 1.50 -20.62 -0.60
C LEU A 394 0.53 -21.54 0.15
N HIS A 395 0.74 -21.73 1.44
CA HIS A 395 -0.18 -22.44 2.33
C HIS A 395 -0.05 -21.86 3.73
N SER A 396 -1.12 -21.99 4.52
CA SER A 396 -1.02 -21.64 5.92
C SER A 396 0.01 -22.56 6.56
N ALA A 397 0.96 -21.95 7.24
CA ALA A 397 1.92 -22.64 8.07
C ALA A 397 1.23 -23.25 9.32
N ASP A 398 0.00 -22.80 9.62
CA ASP A 398 -0.90 -23.48 10.53
C ASP A 398 -1.47 -24.72 9.84
N GLY A 399 -1.01 -25.90 10.27
CA GLY A 399 -1.80 -27.11 10.08
C GLY A 399 -3.16 -26.86 10.71
N GLY A 400 -4.19 -26.77 9.87
CA GLY A 400 -5.46 -26.14 10.24
C GLY A 400 -6.05 -26.57 11.58
N GLU A 401 -6.68 -25.62 12.25
CA GLU A 401 -7.82 -25.89 13.15
C GLU A 401 -9.14 -25.60 12.43
#